data_AF-A0A9E9B3A8-F1
#
_entry.id   AF-A0A9E9B3A8-F1
#
_cell.length_a   1.000
_cell.length_b   1.000
_cell.length_c   1.000
_cell.angle_alpha   90.00
_cell.angle_beta   90.00
_cell.angle_gamma   90.00
#
_symmetry.space_group_name_H-M   'P 1'
#
loop_
_entity.id
_entity.type
_entity.pdbx_description
1 polymer ?
#
loop_
_entity_poly.entity_id
_entity_poly.type
_entity_poly.pdbx_seq_one_letter_code
_entity_poly.pdbx_strand_id
1 'polypeptide(L)'
;MKKTLTFVCAIATPLLFSQSAFAAFDYFKTDGSFKRFSVSAGWLHASPQGTANPLENTTAIKDGTVAKNGSVKIKTVREVIDPDQSELTKVKVNTGLTAIGVVSFRGEETDLSRTTLGDVSGQVKLGGLENFSSPGTGLESADVDTFGSLFNYYLNDNWSIEVKAGFPPKVDIMGKGKVYAPISGEVTAGGIGEYALPKFKIKKEQLITDLEQGDGVASRARAWLPAAGVQYQFGKSGVNKFRPYVGAGVMYAYFNGIELNEGIRKDLEAAGHQIQNIKDGKSGAALENVPSNREMNVDVEAESAFAPIVTVGATYDFNDRWFGVGSLSYAKLDSDTTITVKNDKNEELIRSKAHLDIDPYITFLGVGYRF
;
A
#
# COMPACT_ATOMS: atom_id res chain seq x y z
N MET A 1 32.16 3.38 -1.44
CA MET A 1 32.68 4.42 -0.52
C MET A 1 31.50 5.20 0.04
N LYS A 2 31.23 5.04 1.33
CA LYS A 2 30.15 5.71 2.06
C LYS A 2 30.52 7.17 2.29
N LYS A 3 29.68 8.12 1.84
CA LYS A 3 29.71 9.51 2.32
C LYS A 3 28.48 9.74 3.18
N THR A 4 28.67 9.57 4.48
CA THR A 4 27.78 10.02 5.54
C THR A 4 27.77 11.55 5.50
N LEU A 5 26.75 12.15 4.88
CA LEU A 5 26.56 13.60 4.92
C LEU A 5 25.81 13.95 6.21
N THR A 6 26.52 14.63 7.09
CA THR A 6 26.13 15.10 8.41
C THR A 6 24.82 15.92 8.36
N PHE A 7 23.70 15.34 8.82
CA PHE A 7 22.40 16.02 8.98
C PHE A 7 22.19 16.55 10.41
N VAL A 8 23.26 17.05 11.05
CA VAL A 8 23.19 17.67 12.39
C VAL A 8 22.91 19.18 12.31
N CYS A 9 22.92 19.79 11.12
CA CYS A 9 22.68 21.24 10.96
C CYS A 9 21.21 21.68 10.93
N ALA A 10 20.22 20.78 10.96
CA ALA A 10 18.79 21.17 10.89
C ALA A 10 18.13 21.40 12.26
N ILE A 11 18.75 20.96 13.37
CA ILE A 11 18.19 21.10 14.72
C ILE A 11 18.66 22.41 15.40
N ALA A 12 19.71 23.05 14.89
CA ALA A 12 20.22 24.33 15.41
C ALA A 12 19.73 25.57 14.63
N THR A 13 19.12 25.40 13.46
CA THR A 13 18.74 26.52 12.59
C THR A 13 17.59 27.39 13.10
N PRO A 14 16.57 26.93 13.86
CA PRO A 14 15.58 27.85 14.42
C PRO A 14 16.15 28.76 15.52
N LEU A 15 17.24 28.34 16.18
CA LEU A 15 17.88 29.12 17.25
C LEU A 15 18.82 30.20 16.71
N LEU A 16 19.40 29.99 15.53
CA LEU A 16 20.31 30.97 14.90
C LEU A 16 19.62 32.04 14.06
N PHE A 17 18.35 31.88 13.69
CA PHE A 17 17.54 32.96 13.11
C PHE A 17 17.10 34.02 14.15
N SER A 18 17.40 33.83 15.44
CA SER A 18 16.91 34.72 16.51
C SER A 18 17.80 35.95 16.81
N GLN A 19 19.03 36.05 16.31
CA GLN A 19 19.93 37.16 16.70
C GLN A 19 20.55 37.99 15.57
N SER A 20 20.67 37.52 14.34
CA SER A 20 21.35 38.30 13.27
C SER A 20 20.41 38.89 12.20
N ALA A 21 19.18 38.40 12.06
CA ALA A 21 18.25 38.89 11.04
C ALA A 21 17.36 40.07 11.50
N PHE A 22 17.35 40.41 12.79
CA PHE A 22 16.53 41.51 13.33
C PHE A 22 17.19 42.90 13.24
N ALA A 23 18.44 43.00 12.77
CA ALA A 23 19.18 44.27 12.79
C ALA A 23 19.06 45.12 11.51
N ALA A 24 18.41 44.66 10.44
CA ALA A 24 18.49 45.37 9.15
C ALA A 24 17.22 45.36 8.26
N PHE A 25 16.02 45.14 8.81
CA PHE A 25 14.77 45.33 8.06
C PHE A 25 13.72 46.07 8.90
N ASP A 26 13.74 47.40 8.81
CA ASP A 26 12.85 48.34 9.51
C ASP A 26 11.52 48.55 8.74
N TYR A 27 10.78 47.46 8.46
CA TYR A 27 9.45 47.53 7.82
C TYR A 27 8.27 47.20 8.75
N PHE A 28 8.54 46.91 10.03
CA PHE A 28 7.52 46.39 10.94
C PHE A 28 7.45 47.18 12.26
N LYS A 29 7.00 48.44 12.21
CA LYS A 29 6.49 49.11 13.42
C LYS A 29 5.05 48.66 13.67
N THR A 30 4.84 47.93 14.76
CA THR A 30 3.51 47.78 15.37
C THR A 30 3.48 48.57 16.66
N ASP A 31 2.29 49.02 17.00
CA ASP A 31 1.81 49.74 18.19
C ASP A 31 2.07 49.02 19.54
N GLY A 32 2.87 47.95 19.56
CA GLY A 32 3.27 47.23 20.78
C GLY A 32 2.15 46.42 21.46
N SER A 33 0.99 46.27 20.82
CA SER A 33 -0.25 45.77 21.43
C SER A 33 -0.39 44.25 21.50
N PHE A 34 0.25 43.46 20.63
CA PHE A 34 0.17 41.99 20.66
C PHE A 34 1.47 41.30 20.19
N LYS A 35 1.63 40.04 20.62
CA LYS A 35 2.80 39.20 20.31
C LYS A 35 2.69 38.58 18.92
N ARG A 36 3.76 38.65 18.13
CA ARG A 36 3.70 38.33 16.70
C ARG A 36 3.89 36.86 16.38
N PHE A 37 4.62 36.13 17.21
CA PHE A 37 4.94 34.73 16.95
C PHE A 37 4.62 33.87 18.17
N SER A 38 4.10 32.67 17.93
CA SER A 38 4.13 31.61 18.93
C SER A 38 4.63 30.30 18.37
N VAL A 39 5.29 29.55 19.23
CA VAL A 39 5.71 28.18 18.96
C VAL A 39 5.16 27.31 20.07
N SER A 40 4.49 26.23 19.69
CA SER A 40 3.98 25.21 20.62
C SER A 40 4.56 23.86 20.26
N ALA A 41 4.77 23.04 21.27
CA ALA A 41 5.25 21.67 21.09
C ALA A 41 4.48 20.74 22.03
N GLY A 42 4.17 19.53 21.57
CA GLY A 42 3.24 18.67 22.29
C GLY A 42 3.02 17.31 21.66
N TRP A 43 2.16 16.53 22.31
CA TRP A 43 1.73 15.22 21.82
C TRP A 43 0.68 15.36 20.74
N LEU A 44 0.80 14.54 19.70
CA LEU A 44 -0.14 14.42 18.60
C LEU A 44 -0.58 12.97 18.51
N HIS A 45 -1.89 12.75 18.56
CA HIS A 45 -2.49 11.45 18.33
C HIS A 45 -3.38 11.52 17.08
N ALA A 46 -3.09 10.70 16.09
CA ALA A 46 -3.86 10.60 14.85
C ALA A 46 -4.61 9.27 14.83
N SER A 47 -5.92 9.34 14.62
CA SER A 47 -6.80 8.19 14.48
C SER A 47 -7.49 8.20 13.11
N PRO A 48 -6.98 7.43 12.15
CA PRO A 48 -7.59 7.22 10.84
C PRO A 48 -9.01 6.64 10.96
N GLN A 49 -9.91 7.02 10.04
CA GLN A 49 -11.33 6.58 10.07
C GLN A 49 -11.77 5.87 8.79
N GLY A 50 -10.89 5.76 7.79
CA GLY A 50 -11.21 5.09 6.54
C GLY A 50 -11.30 3.58 6.68
N THR A 51 -11.91 2.97 5.67
CA THR A 51 -12.21 1.53 5.62
C THR A 51 -11.43 0.86 4.51
N ALA A 52 -11.18 -0.44 4.65
CA ALA A 52 -10.56 -1.25 3.60
C ALA A 52 -11.34 -1.19 2.27
N ASN A 53 -10.66 -0.79 1.19
CA ASN A 53 -11.15 -0.87 -0.18
C ASN A 53 -10.55 -2.08 -0.91
N PRO A 54 -11.31 -2.76 -1.79
CA PRO A 54 -10.81 -3.89 -2.57
C PRO A 54 -9.52 -3.56 -3.34
N LEU A 55 -8.57 -4.49 -3.32
CA LEU A 55 -7.36 -4.40 -4.14
C LEU A 55 -7.71 -4.65 -5.61
N GLU A 56 -7.19 -3.79 -6.48
CA GLU A 56 -7.30 -3.92 -7.93
C GLU A 56 -5.99 -4.46 -8.49
N ASN A 57 -6.04 -5.64 -9.10
CA ASN A 57 -4.86 -6.37 -9.52
C ASN A 57 -4.81 -6.50 -11.04
N THR A 58 -3.61 -6.31 -11.58
CA THR A 58 -3.30 -6.49 -12.99
C THR A 58 -2.06 -7.36 -13.11
N THR A 59 -2.00 -8.23 -14.11
CA THR A 59 -0.80 -9.01 -14.42
C THR A 59 -0.31 -8.76 -15.84
N ALA A 60 0.91 -9.22 -16.14
CA ALA A 60 1.46 -9.19 -17.48
C ALA A 60 0.79 -10.18 -18.46
N ILE A 61 -0.10 -11.06 -17.98
CA ILE A 61 -0.79 -12.06 -18.81
C ILE A 61 -2.10 -11.46 -19.32
N LYS A 62 -2.18 -11.24 -20.63
CA LYS A 62 -3.40 -10.75 -21.29
C LYS A 62 -4.43 -11.86 -21.45
N ASP A 63 -5.71 -11.52 -21.37
CA ASP A 63 -6.77 -12.50 -21.59
C ASP A 63 -6.69 -13.03 -23.03
N GLY A 64 -6.74 -14.36 -23.17
CA GLY A 64 -6.54 -15.06 -24.43
C GLY A 64 -5.07 -15.36 -24.77
N THR A 65 -4.11 -15.04 -23.90
CA THR A 65 -2.70 -15.45 -24.06
C THR A 65 -2.63 -16.97 -24.18
N VAL A 66 -1.97 -17.46 -25.25
CA VAL A 66 -1.71 -18.89 -25.44
C VAL A 66 -0.29 -19.18 -24.98
N ALA A 67 -0.16 -20.02 -23.96
CA ALA A 67 1.12 -20.42 -23.39
C ALA A 67 1.27 -21.94 -23.44
N LYS A 68 2.50 -22.43 -23.65
CA LYS A 68 2.81 -23.85 -23.51
C LYS A 68 2.64 -24.28 -22.06
N ASN A 69 2.15 -25.50 -21.86
CA ASN A 69 1.99 -26.05 -20.52
C ASN A 69 3.35 -26.51 -19.97
N GLY A 70 4.11 -27.29 -20.75
CA GLY A 70 5.35 -27.87 -20.27
C GLY A 70 5.10 -28.85 -19.11
N SER A 71 6.04 -28.93 -18.17
CA SER A 71 5.97 -29.86 -17.04
C SER A 71 4.71 -29.64 -16.20
N VAL A 72 3.86 -30.65 -16.11
CA VAL A 72 2.67 -30.66 -15.24
C VAL A 72 2.23 -32.10 -14.98
N LYS A 73 1.88 -32.40 -13.73
CA LYS A 73 1.39 -33.72 -13.34
C LYS A 73 -0.09 -33.91 -13.63
N ILE A 74 -0.47 -35.16 -13.90
CA ILE A 74 -1.86 -35.55 -14.10
C ILE A 74 -2.74 -35.17 -12.90
N LYS A 75 -2.30 -35.43 -11.67
CA LYS A 75 -3.07 -35.04 -10.47
C LYS A 75 -3.38 -33.54 -10.42
N THR A 76 -2.40 -32.70 -10.75
CA THR A 76 -2.55 -31.25 -10.73
C THR A 76 -3.55 -30.79 -11.79
N VAL A 77 -3.52 -31.39 -12.99
CA VAL A 77 -4.52 -31.10 -14.02
C VAL A 77 -5.92 -31.45 -13.54
N ARG A 78 -6.10 -32.62 -12.88
CA ARG A 78 -7.41 -33.05 -12.36
C ARG A 78 -7.99 -32.11 -11.32
N GLU A 79 -7.15 -31.57 -10.43
CA GLU A 79 -7.56 -30.65 -9.37
C GLU A 79 -8.11 -29.31 -9.90
N VAL A 80 -7.74 -28.92 -11.12
CA VAL A 80 -8.12 -27.63 -11.71
C VAL A 80 -9.12 -27.76 -12.86
N ILE A 81 -9.61 -28.97 -13.13
CA ILE A 81 -10.65 -29.18 -14.13
C ILE A 81 -11.86 -28.32 -13.76
N ASP A 82 -12.34 -27.51 -14.70
CA ASP A 82 -13.47 -26.61 -14.47
C ASP A 82 -14.71 -27.41 -14.00
N PRO A 83 -15.23 -27.16 -12.79
CA PRO A 83 -16.38 -27.89 -12.27
C PRO A 83 -17.65 -27.63 -13.09
N ASP A 84 -17.75 -26.46 -13.73
CA ASP A 84 -18.94 -25.98 -14.45
C ASP A 84 -19.02 -26.53 -15.88
N GLN A 85 -18.01 -27.27 -16.35
CA GLN A 85 -18.02 -27.87 -17.69
C GLN A 85 -18.84 -29.16 -17.75
N SER A 86 -19.20 -29.59 -18.96
CA SER A 86 -20.07 -30.75 -19.17
C SER A 86 -19.51 -32.04 -18.53
N GLU A 87 -20.38 -32.83 -17.89
CA GLU A 87 -20.02 -34.13 -17.29
C GLU A 87 -19.34 -35.06 -18.29
N LEU A 88 -19.81 -35.08 -19.55
CA LEU A 88 -19.19 -35.87 -20.62
C LEU A 88 -17.75 -35.43 -20.89
N THR A 89 -17.46 -34.13 -20.88
CA THR A 89 -16.09 -33.63 -21.03
C THR A 89 -15.24 -34.05 -19.84
N LYS A 90 -15.72 -33.89 -18.60
CA LYS A 90 -15.00 -34.29 -17.38
C LYS A 90 -14.64 -35.77 -17.40
N VAL A 91 -15.59 -36.64 -17.75
CA VAL A 91 -15.37 -38.10 -17.87
C VAL A 91 -14.33 -38.40 -18.95
N LYS A 92 -14.43 -37.79 -20.13
CA LYS A 92 -13.45 -38.00 -21.22
C LYS A 92 -12.04 -37.55 -20.82
N VAL A 93 -11.90 -36.37 -20.22
CA VAL A 93 -10.61 -35.85 -19.76
C VAL A 93 -10.01 -36.78 -18.70
N ASN A 94 -10.78 -37.14 -17.68
CA ASN A 94 -10.31 -38.05 -16.63
C ASN A 94 -9.90 -39.41 -17.19
N THR A 95 -10.67 -39.96 -18.13
CA THR A 95 -10.37 -41.23 -18.79
C THR A 95 -9.09 -41.16 -19.63
N GLY A 96 -8.93 -40.10 -20.43
CA GLY A 96 -7.73 -39.85 -21.22
C GLY A 96 -6.48 -39.70 -20.34
N LEU A 97 -6.58 -38.93 -19.26
CA LEU A 97 -5.51 -38.79 -18.27
C LEU A 97 -5.17 -40.14 -17.61
N THR A 98 -6.16 -40.95 -17.22
CA THR A 98 -5.91 -42.30 -16.68
C THR A 98 -5.15 -43.16 -17.71
N ALA A 99 -5.59 -43.17 -18.97
CA ALA A 99 -4.95 -43.96 -20.02
C ALA A 99 -3.48 -43.55 -20.23
N ILE A 100 -3.20 -42.25 -20.29
CA ILE A 100 -1.84 -41.71 -20.38
C ILE A 100 -1.01 -42.14 -19.16
N GLY A 101 -1.57 -42.05 -17.95
CA GLY A 101 -0.88 -42.43 -16.71
C GLY A 101 -0.55 -43.91 -16.64
N VAL A 102 -1.44 -44.78 -17.12
CA VAL A 102 -1.24 -46.23 -17.22
C VAL A 102 -0.13 -46.56 -18.23
N VAL A 103 -0.21 -46.00 -19.44
CA VAL A 103 0.79 -46.23 -20.49
C VAL A 103 2.17 -45.67 -20.13
N SER A 104 2.21 -44.64 -19.28
CA SER A 104 3.45 -44.06 -18.75
C SER A 104 3.99 -44.80 -17.53
N PHE A 105 3.27 -45.78 -16.99
CA PHE A 105 3.62 -46.55 -15.78
C PHE A 105 3.85 -45.71 -14.51
N ARG A 106 3.33 -44.47 -14.47
CA ARG A 106 3.49 -43.53 -13.34
C ARG A 106 2.17 -43.06 -12.76
N GLY A 107 1.04 -43.48 -13.32
CA GLY A 107 -0.29 -43.14 -12.81
C GLY A 107 -0.49 -41.62 -12.71
N GLU A 108 -0.99 -41.15 -11.58
CA GLU A 108 -1.27 -39.71 -11.36
C GLU A 108 -0.02 -38.83 -11.20
N GLU A 109 1.15 -39.43 -10.93
CA GLU A 109 2.45 -38.73 -10.86
C GLU A 109 3.11 -38.58 -12.25
N THR A 110 2.43 -38.99 -13.32
CA THR A 110 2.92 -38.80 -14.69
C THR A 110 3.00 -37.32 -15.02
N ASP A 111 4.18 -36.85 -15.43
CA ASP A 111 4.40 -35.54 -16.03
C ASP A 111 4.02 -35.59 -17.52
N LEU A 112 3.02 -34.81 -17.91
CA LEU A 112 2.47 -34.79 -19.27
C LEU A 112 3.47 -34.31 -20.33
N SER A 113 4.55 -33.61 -19.95
CA SER A 113 5.61 -33.24 -20.90
C SER A 113 6.67 -34.31 -21.10
N ARG A 114 6.67 -35.36 -20.25
CA ARG A 114 7.71 -36.39 -20.19
C ARG A 114 7.11 -37.79 -20.08
N THR A 115 6.11 -38.08 -20.91
CA THR A 115 5.48 -39.40 -20.96
C THR A 115 6.26 -40.38 -21.84
N THR A 116 5.91 -41.67 -21.80
CA THR A 116 6.42 -42.70 -22.74
C THR A 116 5.97 -42.45 -24.18
N LEU A 117 4.96 -41.59 -24.35
CA LEU A 117 4.31 -41.21 -25.60
C LEU A 117 4.86 -39.89 -26.18
N GLY A 118 5.84 -39.26 -25.50
CA GLY A 118 6.36 -37.93 -25.83
C GLY A 118 5.70 -36.82 -25.00
N ASP A 119 5.83 -35.57 -25.45
CA ASP A 119 5.17 -34.43 -24.82
C ASP A 119 3.70 -34.37 -25.27
N VAL A 120 2.79 -34.54 -24.32
CA VAL A 120 1.33 -34.45 -24.50
C VAL A 120 0.70 -33.30 -23.72
N SER A 121 1.53 -32.50 -23.03
CA SER A 121 1.08 -31.40 -22.16
C SER A 121 0.33 -30.32 -22.94
N GLY A 122 0.75 -30.05 -24.18
CA GLY A 122 0.11 -29.09 -25.08
C GLY A 122 0.20 -27.65 -24.59
N GLN A 123 -0.89 -26.92 -24.76
CA GLN A 123 -0.98 -25.48 -24.49
C GLN A 123 -2.29 -25.11 -23.80
N VAL A 124 -2.29 -23.96 -23.15
CA VAL A 124 -3.46 -23.36 -22.52
C VAL A 124 -3.68 -21.96 -23.05
N LYS A 125 -4.92 -21.64 -23.41
CA LYS A 125 -5.39 -20.28 -23.62
C LYS A 125 -5.91 -19.73 -22.30
N LEU A 126 -5.16 -18.84 -21.68
CA LEU A 126 -5.42 -18.30 -20.34
C LEU A 126 -6.46 -17.18 -20.36
N GLY A 127 -7.15 -16.99 -19.23
CA GLY A 127 -8.03 -15.85 -18.98
C GLY A 127 -8.25 -15.61 -17.48
N GLY A 128 -8.73 -14.41 -17.13
CA GLY A 128 -9.05 -14.01 -15.76
C GLY A 128 -7.88 -13.39 -15.00
N LEU A 129 -6.65 -13.47 -15.55
CA LEU A 129 -5.45 -12.91 -14.91
C LEU A 129 -5.11 -11.50 -15.36
N GLU A 130 -5.75 -10.97 -16.41
CA GLU A 130 -5.38 -9.66 -16.92
C GLU A 130 -5.72 -8.54 -15.93
N ASN A 131 -6.98 -8.46 -15.50
CA ASN A 131 -7.45 -7.52 -14.48
C ASN A 131 -8.49 -8.22 -13.60
N PHE A 132 -8.30 -8.15 -12.28
CA PHE A 132 -9.26 -8.68 -11.32
C PHE A 132 -9.24 -7.90 -10.01
N SER A 133 -10.44 -7.63 -9.50
CA SER A 133 -10.63 -7.07 -8.16
C SER A 133 -10.59 -8.20 -7.12
N SER A 134 -10.16 -7.89 -5.90
CA SER A 134 -10.21 -8.80 -4.75
C SER A 134 -11.21 -8.31 -3.70
N PRO A 135 -12.51 -8.65 -3.84
CA PRO A 135 -13.54 -8.21 -2.90
C PRO A 135 -13.26 -8.69 -1.47
N GLY A 136 -13.58 -7.85 -0.48
CA GLY A 136 -13.34 -8.16 0.93
C GLY A 136 -11.87 -8.09 1.35
N THR A 137 -11.00 -7.53 0.49
CA THR A 137 -9.63 -7.18 0.84
C THR A 137 -9.46 -5.68 1.02
N GLY A 138 -8.35 -5.25 1.59
CA GLY A 138 -7.92 -3.85 1.57
C GLY A 138 -6.88 -3.55 2.63
N LEU A 139 -6.60 -2.25 2.77
CA LEU A 139 -5.63 -1.71 3.70
C LEU A 139 -6.29 -0.64 4.58
N GLU A 140 -5.91 -0.60 5.85
CA GLU A 140 -6.36 0.39 6.83
C GLU A 140 -5.15 0.93 7.58
N SER A 141 -5.14 2.22 7.92
CA SER A 141 -4.06 2.80 8.71
C SER A 141 -4.36 2.61 10.20
N ALA A 142 -3.39 2.16 10.98
CA ALA A 142 -3.50 2.12 12.43
C ALA A 142 -3.42 3.54 13.04
N ASP A 143 -3.93 3.66 14.27
CA ASP A 143 -3.71 4.84 15.11
C ASP A 143 -2.21 5.05 15.36
N VAL A 144 -1.81 6.30 15.46
CA VAL A 144 -0.41 6.63 15.72
C VAL A 144 -0.24 7.86 16.58
N ASP A 145 0.74 7.76 17.47
CA ASP A 145 1.18 8.87 18.28
C ASP A 145 2.53 9.41 17.83
N THR A 146 2.68 10.73 17.89
CA THR A 146 3.95 11.39 17.63
C THR A 146 4.08 12.72 18.38
N PHE A 147 5.25 13.33 18.26
CA PHE A 147 5.48 14.69 18.74
C PHE A 147 5.23 15.72 17.64
N GLY A 148 4.40 16.71 17.94
CA GLY A 148 4.02 17.79 17.04
C GLY A 148 4.56 19.15 17.47
N SER A 149 4.56 20.09 16.54
CA SER A 149 4.87 21.50 16.75
C SER A 149 3.94 22.38 15.92
N LEU A 150 3.46 23.46 16.54
CA LEU A 150 2.62 24.47 15.92
C LEU A 150 3.39 25.79 15.89
N PHE A 151 3.48 26.39 14.71
CA PHE A 151 4.09 27.70 14.50
C PHE A 151 3.00 28.67 14.05
N ASN A 152 2.75 29.71 14.82
CA ASN A 152 1.75 30.72 14.52
C ASN A 152 2.40 32.08 14.31
N TYR A 153 2.03 32.73 13.20
CA TYR A 153 2.32 34.14 12.95
C TYR A 153 1.01 34.94 13.03
N TYR A 154 0.90 35.79 14.05
CA TYR A 154 -0.30 36.58 14.30
C TYR A 154 -0.29 37.83 13.42
N LEU A 155 -1.30 37.96 12.56
CA LEU A 155 -1.56 39.15 11.75
C LEU A 155 -2.21 40.25 12.60
N ASN A 156 -3.04 39.84 13.56
CA ASN A 156 -3.65 40.66 14.60
C ASN A 156 -4.04 39.76 15.78
N ASP A 157 -4.79 40.30 16.75
CA ASP A 157 -5.25 39.55 17.92
C ASP A 157 -6.07 38.29 17.58
N ASN A 158 -6.76 38.26 16.44
CA ASN A 158 -7.68 37.19 16.08
C ASN A 158 -7.18 36.33 14.93
N TRP A 159 -6.48 36.88 13.94
CA TRP A 159 -6.05 36.15 12.76
C TRP A 159 -4.58 35.75 12.84
N SER A 160 -4.28 34.48 12.57
CA SER A 160 -2.92 33.97 12.42
C SER A 160 -2.76 33.03 11.23
N ILE A 161 -1.56 33.02 10.68
CA ILE A 161 -1.10 31.95 9.78
C ILE A 161 -0.49 30.86 10.67
N GLU A 162 -0.94 29.62 10.49
CA GLU A 162 -0.46 28.47 11.24
C GLU A 162 0.27 27.48 10.33
N VAL A 163 1.41 26.99 10.80
CA VAL A 163 2.11 25.84 10.24
C VAL A 163 2.19 24.75 11.29
N LYS A 164 1.73 23.55 10.94
CA LYS A 164 1.81 22.33 11.73
C LYS A 164 2.89 21.44 11.15
N ALA A 165 3.81 21.01 11.99
CA ALA A 165 4.82 20.02 11.65
C ALA A 165 4.98 19.04 12.80
N GLY A 166 5.47 17.85 12.53
CA GLY A 166 5.72 16.86 13.58
C GLY A 166 6.91 15.99 13.24
N PHE A 167 7.40 15.27 14.24
CA PHE A 167 8.31 14.17 13.98
C PHE A 167 7.54 13.11 13.18
N PRO A 168 8.00 12.70 11.99
CA PRO A 168 7.25 11.79 11.14
C PRO A 168 7.16 10.41 11.79
N PRO A 169 5.97 9.91 12.18
CA PRO A 169 5.88 8.60 12.81
C PRO A 169 6.08 7.47 11.78
N LYS A 170 6.38 6.28 12.29
CA LYS A 170 6.15 5.05 11.54
C LYS A 170 4.74 4.57 11.86
N VAL A 171 3.94 4.33 10.83
CA VAL A 171 2.54 3.93 10.93
C VAL A 171 2.42 2.51 10.40
N ASP A 172 1.69 1.68 11.13
CA ASP A 172 1.37 0.32 10.71
C ASP A 172 0.13 0.37 9.81
N ILE A 173 0.23 -0.27 8.65
CA ILE A 173 -0.85 -0.42 7.69
C ILE A 173 -1.38 -1.84 7.84
N MET A 174 -2.60 -1.93 8.35
CA MET A 174 -3.29 -3.17 8.62
C MET A 174 -3.86 -3.73 7.33
N GLY A 175 -3.63 -5.02 7.08
CA GLY A 175 -4.25 -5.74 5.97
C GLY A 175 -5.58 -6.34 6.36
N LYS A 176 -6.49 -6.47 5.40
CA LYS A 176 -7.79 -7.15 5.55
C LYS A 176 -7.98 -8.18 4.47
N GLY A 177 -8.45 -9.37 4.84
CA GLY A 177 -8.87 -10.42 3.91
C GLY A 177 -7.75 -11.10 3.13
N LYS A 178 -8.15 -11.94 2.17
CA LYS A 178 -7.28 -12.80 1.37
C LYS A 178 -7.40 -12.48 -0.11
N VAL A 179 -6.26 -12.37 -0.78
CA VAL A 179 -6.20 -12.10 -2.22
C VAL A 179 -6.21 -13.42 -2.98
N TYR A 180 -7.18 -13.58 -3.88
CA TYR A 180 -7.28 -14.74 -4.77
C TYR A 180 -7.14 -14.29 -6.23
N ALA A 181 -6.35 -15.02 -7.00
CA ALA A 181 -6.26 -14.86 -8.44
C ALA A 181 -7.19 -15.86 -9.14
N PRO A 182 -8.15 -15.39 -9.97
CA PRO A 182 -9.07 -16.25 -10.70
C PRO A 182 -8.40 -16.77 -11.97
N ILE A 183 -7.72 -17.92 -11.87
CA ILE A 183 -7.09 -18.56 -13.02
C ILE A 183 -8.16 -19.31 -13.80
N SER A 184 -8.30 -19.00 -15.09
CA SER A 184 -9.11 -19.79 -16.01
C SER A 184 -8.38 -20.06 -17.31
N GLY A 185 -8.79 -21.08 -18.03
CA GLY A 185 -8.25 -21.31 -19.37
C GLY A 185 -8.87 -22.48 -20.11
N GLU A 186 -8.61 -22.54 -21.41
CA GLU A 186 -8.96 -23.66 -22.28
C GLU A 186 -7.68 -24.40 -22.68
N VAL A 187 -7.59 -25.67 -22.32
CA VAL A 187 -6.44 -26.53 -22.58
C VAL A 187 -6.65 -27.28 -23.89
N THR A 188 -5.61 -27.28 -24.73
CA THR A 188 -5.50 -28.13 -25.92
C THR A 188 -4.28 -29.03 -25.73
N ALA A 189 -4.48 -30.34 -25.67
CA ALA A 189 -3.41 -31.31 -25.56
C ALA A 189 -2.47 -31.25 -26.77
N GLY A 190 -1.23 -31.73 -26.61
CA GLY A 190 -0.23 -31.72 -27.68
C GLY A 190 0.05 -33.11 -28.23
N GLY A 191 0.57 -33.17 -29.46
CA GLY A 191 1.07 -34.40 -30.07
C GLY A 191 0.02 -35.51 -30.10
N ILE A 192 0.41 -36.72 -29.72
CA ILE A 192 -0.53 -37.85 -29.69
C ILE A 192 -1.56 -37.75 -28.55
N GLY A 193 -1.39 -36.81 -27.62
CA GLY A 193 -2.35 -36.50 -26.58
C GLY A 193 -3.68 -35.95 -27.10
N GLU A 194 -3.70 -35.34 -28.29
CA GLU A 194 -4.93 -34.81 -28.92
C GLU A 194 -5.99 -35.89 -29.18
N TYR A 195 -5.58 -37.14 -29.39
CA TYR A 195 -6.49 -38.27 -29.56
C TYR A 195 -7.06 -38.79 -28.24
N ALA A 196 -6.32 -38.59 -27.15
CA ALA A 196 -6.68 -39.09 -25.82
C ALA A 196 -7.43 -38.04 -24.98
N LEU A 197 -7.13 -36.76 -25.18
CA LEU A 197 -7.65 -35.65 -24.39
C LEU A 197 -8.43 -34.69 -25.30
N PRO A 198 -9.75 -34.55 -25.11
CA PRO A 198 -10.49 -33.49 -25.79
C PRO A 198 -10.02 -32.11 -25.27
N LYS A 199 -10.38 -31.03 -25.96
CA LYS A 199 -10.27 -29.70 -25.37
C LYS A 199 -11.13 -29.61 -24.10
N PHE A 200 -10.60 -29.00 -23.05
CA PHE A 200 -11.28 -28.86 -21.77
C PHE A 200 -10.94 -27.55 -21.08
N LYS A 201 -11.78 -27.13 -20.15
CA LYS A 201 -11.58 -25.90 -19.39
C LYS A 201 -10.99 -26.20 -18.02
N ILE A 202 -10.19 -25.25 -17.54
CA ILE A 202 -9.65 -25.24 -16.18
C ILE A 202 -10.10 -23.96 -15.47
N LYS A 203 -10.31 -24.07 -14.15
CA LYS A 203 -10.70 -22.97 -13.28
C LYS A 203 -10.13 -23.20 -11.88
N LYS A 204 -9.41 -22.21 -11.34
CA LYS A 204 -8.81 -22.27 -10.01
C LYS A 204 -8.79 -20.88 -9.37
N GLU A 205 -9.36 -20.76 -8.18
CA GLU A 205 -9.14 -19.62 -7.29
C GLU A 205 -7.84 -19.85 -6.52
N GLN A 206 -6.75 -19.26 -7.01
CA GLN A 206 -5.43 -19.41 -6.40
C GLN A 206 -5.25 -18.39 -5.29
N LEU A 207 -5.12 -18.84 -4.04
CA LEU A 207 -4.69 -17.96 -2.94
C LEU A 207 -3.31 -17.40 -3.28
N ILE A 208 -3.20 -16.07 -3.31
CA ILE A 208 -1.96 -15.34 -3.51
C ILE A 208 -1.34 -15.02 -2.17
N THR A 209 -2.06 -14.29 -1.32
CA THR A 209 -1.59 -13.90 0.02
C THR A 209 -2.76 -13.73 0.97
N ASP A 210 -2.50 -13.98 2.24
CA ASP A 210 -3.35 -13.53 3.35
C ASP A 210 -2.82 -12.17 3.83
N LEU A 211 -3.63 -11.11 3.79
CA LEU A 211 -3.19 -9.77 4.22
C LEU A 211 -3.23 -9.63 5.75
N GLU A 212 -3.91 -10.54 6.44
CA GLU A 212 -4.02 -10.54 7.90
C GLU A 212 -2.87 -11.30 8.59
N GLN A 213 -1.94 -11.87 7.82
CA GLN A 213 -0.78 -12.56 8.36
C GLN A 213 0.18 -11.61 9.10
N GLY A 214 0.92 -12.14 10.08
CA GLY A 214 1.85 -11.35 10.89
C GLY A 214 1.13 -10.30 11.76
N ASP A 215 0.17 -10.76 12.56
CA ASP A 215 -0.63 -9.95 13.47
C ASP A 215 -1.47 -8.85 12.79
N GLY A 216 -1.79 -9.03 11.51
CA GLY A 216 -2.58 -8.10 10.70
C GLY A 216 -1.78 -6.94 10.12
N VAL A 217 -0.48 -6.80 10.42
CA VAL A 217 0.35 -5.71 9.89
C VAL A 217 0.87 -6.09 8.50
N ALA A 218 0.22 -5.57 7.46
CA ALA A 218 0.60 -5.83 6.07
C ALA A 218 1.85 -5.05 5.66
N SER A 219 1.98 -3.81 6.11
CA SER A 219 3.19 -3.01 5.89
C SER A 219 3.37 -1.92 6.95
N ARG A 220 4.55 -1.30 6.98
CA ARG A 220 4.86 -0.16 7.82
C ARG A 220 5.43 0.97 6.97
N ALA A 221 4.93 2.19 7.15
CA ALA A 221 5.38 3.35 6.38
C ALA A 221 5.73 4.53 7.29
N ARG A 222 6.69 5.36 6.89
CA ARG A 222 6.95 6.64 7.55
C ARG A 222 6.10 7.73 6.92
N ALA A 223 5.28 8.40 7.72
CA ALA A 223 4.34 9.42 7.27
C ALA A 223 4.87 10.83 7.57
N TRP A 224 4.92 11.68 6.56
CA TRP A 224 5.23 13.10 6.66
C TRP A 224 3.96 13.89 6.34
N LEU A 225 3.40 14.56 7.35
CA LEU A 225 2.10 15.22 7.28
C LEU A 225 2.17 16.71 7.67
N PRO A 226 3.06 17.53 7.06
CA PRO A 226 3.02 18.98 7.31
C PRO A 226 1.68 19.58 6.85
N ALA A 227 1.19 20.56 7.60
CA ALA A 227 0.00 21.32 7.23
C ALA A 227 0.22 22.82 7.42
N ALA A 228 -0.45 23.62 6.62
CA ALA A 228 -0.46 25.08 6.77
C ALA A 228 -1.86 25.63 6.53
N GLY A 229 -2.22 26.69 7.23
CA GLY A 229 -3.54 27.27 7.14
C GLY A 229 -3.68 28.60 7.83
N VAL A 230 -4.92 29.05 7.92
CA VAL A 230 -5.30 30.25 8.63
C VAL A 230 -6.14 29.85 9.85
N GLN A 231 -5.89 30.54 10.96
CA GLN A 231 -6.59 30.36 12.22
C GLN A 231 -7.24 31.68 12.64
N TYR A 232 -8.48 31.58 13.12
CA TYR A 232 -9.20 32.64 13.80
C TYR A 232 -9.35 32.29 15.28
N GLN A 233 -8.70 33.07 16.14
CA GLN A 233 -8.70 32.94 17.58
C GLN A 233 -9.65 33.95 18.22
N PHE A 234 -10.55 33.46 19.07
CA PHE A 234 -11.53 34.27 19.78
C PHE A 234 -10.92 34.93 21.03
N GLY A 235 -11.51 36.06 21.44
CA GLY A 235 -11.04 36.85 22.57
C GLY A 235 -9.78 37.67 22.27
N LYS A 236 -9.32 38.43 23.26
CA LYS A 236 -8.17 39.33 23.15
C LYS A 236 -7.01 38.83 24.00
N SER A 237 -5.80 38.94 23.43
CA SER A 237 -4.56 38.60 24.13
C SER A 237 -4.40 39.46 25.40
N GLY A 238 -3.92 38.86 26.50
CA GLY A 238 -3.72 39.55 27.79
C GLY A 238 -5.00 39.87 28.58
N VAL A 239 -6.18 39.72 27.97
CA VAL A 239 -7.48 39.89 28.66
C VAL A 239 -8.13 38.54 28.93
N ASN A 240 -8.26 37.70 27.90
CA ASN A 240 -8.89 36.40 28.01
C ASN A 240 -7.82 35.32 28.19
N LYS A 241 -7.82 34.64 29.35
CA LYS A 241 -6.92 33.50 29.56
C LYS A 241 -7.28 32.29 28.70
N PHE A 242 -8.57 31.97 28.59
CA PHE A 242 -9.05 30.90 27.74
C PHE A 242 -9.51 31.47 26.39
N ARG A 243 -8.92 30.98 25.30
CA ARG A 243 -9.14 31.51 23.95
C ARG A 243 -9.37 30.37 22.96
N PRO A 244 -10.64 30.04 22.68
CA PRO A 244 -11.01 29.13 21.60
C PRO A 244 -10.50 29.63 20.25
N TYR A 245 -10.30 28.72 19.31
CA TYR A 245 -9.99 29.05 17.93
C TYR A 245 -10.57 28.02 16.96
N VAL A 246 -10.71 28.47 15.71
CA VAL A 246 -11.02 27.62 14.57
C VAL A 246 -10.00 27.87 13.48
N GLY A 247 -9.69 26.87 12.68
CA GLY A 247 -8.73 26.97 11.59
C GLY A 247 -9.12 26.13 10.39
N ALA A 248 -8.63 26.54 9.23
CA ALA A 248 -8.77 25.81 7.98
C ALA A 248 -7.47 25.94 7.17
N GLY A 249 -7.09 24.87 6.47
CA GLY A 249 -5.84 24.83 5.74
C GLY A 249 -5.72 23.62 4.82
N VAL A 250 -4.48 23.35 4.41
CA VAL A 250 -4.11 22.24 3.55
C VAL A 250 -2.98 21.47 4.22
N MET A 251 -3.10 20.15 4.24
CA MET A 251 -2.07 19.19 4.59
C MET A 251 -1.44 18.63 3.33
N TYR A 252 -0.13 18.42 3.34
CA TYR A 252 0.57 17.63 2.35
C TYR A 252 1.01 16.32 2.98
N ALA A 253 0.56 15.20 2.42
CA ALA A 253 0.90 13.86 2.88
C ALA A 253 1.94 13.24 1.95
N TYR A 254 3.04 12.78 2.54
CA TYR A 254 4.11 12.09 1.84
C TYR A 254 4.58 10.88 2.65
N PHE A 255 4.72 9.74 2.00
CA PHE A 255 5.05 8.47 2.64
C PHE A 255 6.36 7.92 2.08
N ASN A 256 7.22 7.43 2.96
CA ASN A 256 8.47 6.79 2.55
C ASN A 256 8.89 5.66 3.49
N GLY A 257 9.95 4.93 3.11
CA GLY A 257 10.46 3.81 3.91
C GLY A 257 9.41 2.74 4.14
N ILE A 258 8.68 2.37 3.08
CA ILE A 258 7.62 1.37 3.14
C ILE A 258 8.25 -0.02 3.28
N GLU A 259 7.96 -0.67 4.40
CA GLU A 259 8.45 -2.00 4.76
C GLU A 259 7.26 -2.97 4.69
N LEU A 260 7.20 -3.80 3.65
CA LEU A 260 6.19 -4.85 3.51
C LEU A 260 6.48 -6.02 4.48
N ASN A 261 5.43 -6.64 5.01
CA ASN A 261 5.52 -7.88 5.78
C ASN A 261 6.29 -8.96 4.99
N GLU A 262 7.21 -9.67 5.65
CA GLU A 262 8.06 -10.66 4.98
C GLU A 262 7.27 -11.85 4.41
N GLY A 263 6.19 -12.27 5.06
CA GLY A 263 5.31 -13.34 4.56
C GLY A 263 4.61 -12.91 3.27
N ILE A 264 3.97 -11.74 3.28
CA ILE A 264 3.33 -11.15 2.10
C ILE A 264 4.34 -10.95 0.97
N ARG A 265 5.56 -10.48 1.27
CA ARG A 265 6.62 -10.34 0.28
C ARG A 265 6.94 -11.66 -0.41
N LYS A 266 7.15 -12.74 0.35
CA LYS A 266 7.44 -14.08 -0.20
C LYS A 266 6.28 -14.63 -1.03
N ASP A 267 5.06 -14.41 -0.58
CA ASP A 267 3.84 -14.80 -1.30
C ASP A 267 3.75 -14.09 -2.66
N LEU A 268 4.03 -12.78 -2.70
CA LEU A 268 4.08 -12.00 -3.94
C LEU A 268 5.24 -12.40 -4.86
N GLU A 269 6.40 -12.74 -4.31
CA GLU A 269 7.54 -13.29 -5.07
C GLU A 269 7.16 -14.64 -5.70
N ALA A 270 6.50 -15.53 -4.95
CA ALA A 270 5.99 -16.80 -5.46
C ALA A 270 4.98 -16.57 -6.61
N ALA A 271 4.05 -15.63 -6.46
CA ALA A 271 3.14 -15.24 -7.53
C ALA A 271 3.88 -14.68 -8.76
N GLY A 272 4.94 -13.88 -8.54
CA GLY A 272 5.82 -13.40 -9.60
C GLY A 272 6.46 -14.55 -10.40
N HIS A 273 6.95 -15.58 -9.71
CA HIS A 273 7.49 -16.78 -10.36
C HIS A 273 6.43 -17.52 -11.20
N GLN A 274 5.18 -17.59 -10.74
CA GLN A 274 4.08 -18.19 -11.51
C GLN A 274 3.82 -17.42 -12.81
N ILE A 275 3.68 -16.10 -12.74
CA ILE A 275 3.49 -15.25 -13.93
C ILE A 275 4.69 -15.36 -14.88
N GLN A 276 5.91 -15.37 -14.35
CA GLN A 276 7.12 -15.55 -15.15
C GLN A 276 7.13 -16.91 -15.88
N ASN A 277 6.76 -17.99 -15.19
CA ASN A 277 6.68 -19.32 -15.79
C ASN A 277 5.66 -19.38 -16.93
N ILE A 278 4.50 -18.72 -16.79
CA ILE A 278 3.50 -18.63 -17.87
C ILE A 278 4.14 -17.97 -19.10
N LYS A 279 4.85 -16.85 -18.92
CA LYS A 279 5.53 -16.13 -20.01
C LYS A 279 6.62 -16.95 -20.67
N ASP A 280 7.32 -17.78 -19.90
CA ASP A 280 8.36 -18.67 -20.40
C ASP A 280 7.80 -19.97 -21.03
N GLY A 281 6.48 -20.10 -21.17
CA GLY A 281 5.84 -21.29 -21.75
C GLY A 281 5.90 -22.53 -20.85
N LYS A 282 5.85 -22.30 -19.53
CA LYS A 282 5.88 -23.32 -18.48
C LYS A 282 4.65 -23.18 -17.57
N SER A 283 3.45 -22.99 -18.13
CA SER A 283 2.23 -22.76 -17.35
C SER A 283 1.91 -23.90 -16.37
N GLY A 284 2.32 -25.12 -16.67
CA GLY A 284 2.25 -26.26 -15.78
C GLY A 284 3.06 -26.09 -14.49
N ALA A 285 4.30 -25.62 -14.63
CA ALA A 285 5.19 -25.31 -13.51
C ALA A 285 4.65 -24.14 -12.66
N ALA A 286 3.99 -23.17 -13.30
CA ALA A 286 3.28 -22.10 -12.58
C ALA A 286 2.16 -22.67 -11.69
N LEU A 287 1.37 -23.62 -12.21
CA LEU A 287 0.27 -24.23 -11.49
C LEU A 287 0.72 -25.10 -10.30
N GLU A 288 1.93 -25.66 -10.40
CA GLU A 288 2.59 -26.47 -9.37
C GLU A 288 3.47 -25.66 -8.41
N ASN A 289 3.44 -24.31 -8.49
CA ASN A 289 4.23 -23.40 -7.65
C ASN A 289 5.75 -23.64 -7.73
N VAL A 290 6.24 -24.07 -8.89
CA VAL A 290 7.68 -24.26 -9.11
C VAL A 290 8.32 -22.89 -9.35
N PRO A 291 9.40 -22.51 -8.63
CA PRO A 291 10.09 -21.26 -8.88
C PRO A 291 10.61 -21.15 -10.32
N SER A 292 10.49 -19.97 -10.91
CA SER A 292 11.13 -19.69 -12.20
C SER A 292 12.64 -19.52 -12.04
N ASN A 293 13.38 -19.46 -13.15
CA ASN A 293 14.83 -19.27 -13.14
C ASN A 293 15.26 -17.79 -13.02
N ARG A 294 14.37 -16.93 -12.55
CA ARG A 294 14.60 -15.48 -12.42
C ARG A 294 14.32 -15.03 -11.01
N GLU A 295 15.04 -14.01 -10.58
CA GLU A 295 14.79 -13.35 -9.30
C GLU A 295 13.56 -12.44 -9.40
N MET A 296 12.79 -12.38 -8.32
CA MET A 296 11.62 -11.51 -8.17
C MET A 296 11.95 -10.40 -7.18
N ASN A 297 11.56 -9.17 -7.50
CA ASN A 297 11.64 -8.04 -6.59
C ASN A 297 10.25 -7.44 -6.40
N VAL A 298 9.95 -7.06 -5.15
CA VAL A 298 8.68 -6.45 -4.76
C VAL A 298 8.93 -5.01 -4.32
N ASP A 299 8.42 -4.09 -5.12
CA ASP A 299 8.45 -2.65 -4.86
C ASP A 299 7.07 -2.19 -4.36
N VAL A 300 7.06 -1.30 -3.37
CA VAL A 300 5.84 -0.68 -2.84
C VAL A 300 6.02 0.83 -2.84
N GLU A 301 5.08 1.52 -3.46
CA GLU A 301 5.08 2.97 -3.59
C GLU A 301 3.73 3.51 -3.13
N ALA A 302 3.74 4.61 -2.38
CA ALA A 302 2.53 5.34 -1.99
C ALA A 302 2.58 6.73 -2.60
N GLU A 303 1.47 7.16 -3.17
CA GLU A 303 1.34 8.48 -3.78
C GLU A 303 1.28 9.58 -2.71
N SER A 304 1.81 10.77 -3.04
CA SER A 304 1.67 11.93 -2.18
C SER A 304 0.34 12.62 -2.44
N ALA A 305 -0.33 13.11 -1.39
CA ALA A 305 -1.65 13.72 -1.49
C ALA A 305 -1.72 15.09 -0.83
N PHE A 306 -2.57 15.97 -1.35
CA PHE A 306 -2.98 17.19 -0.66
C PHE A 306 -4.37 17.00 -0.08
N ALA A 307 -4.55 17.36 1.19
CA ALA A 307 -5.79 17.15 1.93
C ALA A 307 -6.27 18.46 2.56
N PRO A 308 -7.54 18.88 2.39
CA PRO A 308 -8.09 19.96 3.19
C PRO A 308 -8.16 19.52 4.65
N ILE A 309 -7.79 20.43 5.56
CA ILE A 309 -7.85 20.20 7.01
C ILE A 309 -8.61 21.32 7.69
N VAL A 310 -9.50 20.95 8.61
CA VAL A 310 -10.19 21.87 9.53
C VAL A 310 -9.78 21.58 10.95
N THR A 311 -9.77 22.60 11.80
CA THR A 311 -9.30 22.50 13.18
C THR A 311 -10.17 23.30 14.11
N VAL A 312 -10.45 22.74 15.28
CA VAL A 312 -11.03 23.45 16.41
C VAL A 312 -10.11 23.25 17.60
N GLY A 313 -9.91 24.29 18.40
CA GLY A 313 -9.03 24.18 19.56
C GLY A 313 -9.20 25.32 20.53
N ALA A 314 -8.37 25.32 21.55
CA ALA A 314 -8.29 26.41 22.51
C ALA A 314 -6.88 26.56 23.06
N THR A 315 -6.52 27.78 23.44
CA THR A 315 -5.35 28.05 24.25
C THR A 315 -5.76 28.49 25.66
N TYR A 316 -4.93 28.19 26.65
CA TYR A 316 -5.06 28.68 28.01
C TYR A 316 -3.77 29.37 28.45
N ASP A 317 -3.82 30.68 28.69
CA ASP A 317 -2.67 31.49 29.05
C ASP A 317 -2.35 31.34 30.54
N PHE A 318 -1.18 30.77 30.85
CA PHE A 318 -0.66 30.70 32.22
C PHE A 318 -0.13 32.07 32.66
N ASN A 319 0.53 32.77 31.73
CA ASN A 319 0.99 34.14 31.85
C ASN A 319 1.12 34.76 30.44
N ASP A 320 1.65 35.98 30.34
CA ASP A 320 1.74 36.70 29.06
C ASP A 320 2.56 35.97 27.99
N ARG A 321 3.43 35.03 28.37
CA ARG A 321 4.36 34.30 27.49
C ARG A 321 3.96 32.85 27.28
N TRP A 322 3.60 32.15 28.34
CA TRP A 322 3.37 30.71 28.33
C TRP A 322 1.89 30.37 28.30
N PHE A 323 1.52 29.43 27.45
CA PHE A 323 0.15 28.94 27.32
C PHE A 323 0.10 27.44 27.08
N GLY A 324 -0.98 26.79 27.51
CA GLY A 324 -1.36 25.46 27.08
C GLY A 324 -2.20 25.54 25.81
N VAL A 325 -2.13 24.53 24.95
CA VAL A 325 -2.92 24.43 23.72
C VAL A 325 -3.47 23.03 23.54
N GLY A 326 -4.74 22.94 23.21
CA GLY A 326 -5.43 21.71 22.84
C GLY A 326 -6.18 21.89 21.52
N SER A 327 -6.19 20.87 20.66
CA SER A 327 -6.91 20.93 19.38
C SER A 327 -7.41 19.57 18.93
N LEU A 328 -8.49 19.58 18.14
CA LEU A 328 -8.99 18.48 17.35
C LEU A 328 -9.07 18.94 15.89
N SER A 329 -8.48 18.18 14.99
CA SER A 329 -8.51 18.43 13.55
C SER A 329 -9.13 17.25 12.82
N TYR A 330 -9.74 17.52 11.67
CA TYR A 330 -10.16 16.50 10.70
C TYR A 330 -9.56 16.86 9.35
N ALA A 331 -8.92 15.90 8.71
CA ALA A 331 -8.39 16.05 7.35
C ALA A 331 -9.08 15.06 6.43
N LYS A 332 -9.51 15.52 5.25
CA LYS A 332 -9.97 14.61 4.20
C LYS A 332 -8.77 14.15 3.39
N LEU A 333 -8.26 12.96 3.67
CA LEU A 333 -7.00 12.45 3.14
C LEU A 333 -7.19 11.04 2.58
N ASP A 334 -6.99 10.96 1.27
CA ASP A 334 -7.03 9.74 0.48
C ASP A 334 -5.65 9.56 -0.19
N SER A 335 -5.16 8.32 -0.30
CA SER A 335 -3.86 8.01 -0.90
C SER A 335 -3.88 6.67 -1.63
N ASP A 336 -3.27 6.63 -2.82
CA ASP A 336 -3.12 5.39 -3.56
C ASP A 336 -1.79 4.72 -3.23
N THR A 337 -1.82 3.41 -3.03
CA THR A 337 -0.62 2.58 -2.88
C THR A 337 -0.54 1.60 -4.04
N THR A 338 0.64 1.52 -4.66
CA THR A 338 0.91 0.59 -5.74
C THR A 338 1.99 -0.40 -5.30
N ILE A 339 1.65 -1.69 -5.33
CA ILE A 339 2.60 -2.79 -5.17
C ILE A 339 2.93 -3.33 -6.56
N THR A 340 4.22 -3.46 -6.87
CA THR A 340 4.68 -3.99 -8.16
C THR A 340 5.65 -5.13 -7.94
N VAL A 341 5.39 -6.27 -8.58
CA VAL A 341 6.33 -7.40 -8.64
C VAL A 341 7.03 -7.37 -10.00
N LYS A 342 8.36 -7.28 -9.97
CA LYS A 342 9.21 -7.22 -11.17
C LYS A 342 10.18 -8.39 -11.19
N ASN A 343 10.57 -8.82 -12.39
CA ASN A 343 11.71 -9.73 -12.53
C ASN A 343 13.06 -8.98 -12.54
N ASP A 344 14.13 -9.76 -12.56
CA ASP A 344 15.54 -9.31 -12.73
C ASP A 344 15.82 -8.39 -13.93
N LYS A 345 14.91 -8.31 -14.91
CA LYS A 345 14.97 -7.41 -16.07
C LYS A 345 14.13 -6.14 -15.91
N ASN A 346 13.62 -5.85 -14.71
CA ASN A 346 12.69 -4.76 -14.41
C ASN A 346 11.38 -4.84 -15.20
N GLU A 347 11.00 -6.02 -15.67
CA GLU A 347 9.70 -6.21 -16.31
C GLU A 347 8.63 -6.41 -15.24
N GLU A 348 7.57 -5.61 -15.30
CA GLU A 348 6.44 -5.72 -14.39
C GLU A 348 5.61 -6.97 -14.71
N LEU A 349 5.46 -7.83 -13.70
CA LEU A 349 4.69 -9.07 -13.81
C LEU A 349 3.33 -8.94 -13.14
N ILE A 350 3.28 -8.27 -11.99
CA ILE A 350 2.07 -8.05 -11.20
C ILE A 350 2.08 -6.59 -10.74
N ARG A 351 0.93 -5.95 -10.82
CA ARG A 351 0.66 -4.62 -10.27
C ARG A 351 -0.63 -4.70 -9.47
N SER A 352 -0.58 -4.31 -8.20
CA SER A 352 -1.75 -4.24 -7.32
C SER A 352 -1.90 -2.81 -6.83
N LYS A 353 -3.10 -2.24 -6.98
CA LYS A 353 -3.45 -0.90 -6.49
C LYS A 353 -4.39 -1.02 -5.31
N ALA A 354 -4.08 -0.27 -4.25
CA ALA A 354 -4.90 -0.12 -3.06
C ALA A 354 -5.29 1.34 -2.88
N HIS A 355 -6.59 1.62 -2.77
CA HIS A 355 -7.10 2.93 -2.38
C HIS A 355 -7.18 2.98 -0.85
N LEU A 356 -6.35 3.82 -0.23
CA LEU A 356 -6.32 3.98 1.22
C LEU A 356 -7.02 5.28 1.61
N ASP A 357 -8.23 5.13 2.16
CA ASP A 357 -8.93 6.20 2.83
C ASP A 357 -8.34 6.35 4.23
N ILE A 358 -7.79 7.51 4.57
CA ILE A 358 -7.18 7.74 5.89
C ILE A 358 -8.11 8.60 6.73
N ASP A 359 -8.58 9.72 6.17
CA ASP A 359 -9.54 10.65 6.77
C ASP A 359 -9.36 10.85 8.30
N PRO A 360 -8.16 11.24 8.79
CA PRO A 360 -7.84 11.10 10.20
C PRO A 360 -8.44 12.21 11.06
N TYR A 361 -8.88 11.83 12.27
CA TYR A 361 -9.00 12.75 13.39
C TYR A 361 -7.65 12.91 14.07
N ILE A 362 -7.20 14.15 14.24
CA ILE A 362 -5.90 14.47 14.83
C ILE A 362 -6.11 15.31 16.07
N THR A 363 -5.70 14.79 17.22
CA THR A 363 -5.68 15.53 18.48
C THR A 363 -4.27 16.02 18.77
N PHE A 364 -4.17 17.23 19.33
CA PHE A 364 -2.91 17.81 19.77
C PHE A 364 -3.07 18.38 21.17
N LEU A 365 -2.10 18.11 22.05
CA LEU A 365 -2.02 18.69 23.38
C LEU A 365 -0.58 19.10 23.67
N GLY A 366 -0.37 20.37 23.99
CA GLY A 366 0.97 20.89 24.17
C GLY A 366 1.06 22.18 24.97
N VAL A 367 2.28 22.68 25.06
CA VAL A 367 2.62 23.96 25.69
C VAL A 367 3.31 24.82 24.66
N GLY A 368 3.00 26.11 24.66
CA GLY A 368 3.57 27.09 23.76
C GLY A 368 4.11 28.33 24.46
N TYR A 369 4.95 29.04 23.72
CA TYR A 369 5.56 30.30 24.11
C TYR A 369 5.29 31.36 23.05
N ARG A 370 4.91 32.56 23.50
CA ARG A 370 4.69 33.74 22.64
C ARG A 370 5.83 34.74 22.78
N PHE A 371 6.37 35.16 21.64
CA PHE A 371 7.47 36.13 21.50
C PHE A 371 6.95 37.56 21.41
#